data_AF-A0A6M2AG60-F1
#
_entry.id   AF-A0A6M2AG60-F1
#
_cell.length_a   1.000
_cell.length_b   1.000
_cell.length_c   1.000
_cell.angle_alpha   90.00
_cell.angle_beta   90.00
_cell.angle_gamma   90.00
#
_symmetry.space_group_name_H-M   'P 1'
#
loop_
_entity.id
_entity.type
_entity.pdbx_description
1 polymer ?
#
loop_
_entity_poly.entity_id
_entity_poly.type
_entity_poly.pdbx_seq_one_letter_code
_entity_poly.pdbx_strand_id
1 'polypeptide(L)'
;MKNKLSSKRKAIELGKNNWKAFLENRKHRLFQMQREGGGSEKITENILEDLFTKVLGWPLSNWNNLINRCDLVLTNNGIKYLLIEAKYPCHFSNKSNIQKAFAQVMRYAKEQQVCKVAISDGYRLYMANLCENYNNIQNCLEIFLDIENFPEELWLLSIHGIYREIPERKEKESYLISNFSNETFLLHHKYKISAQCFAYVGDLNNTYSWKLPYLLKNGDVDEKRLPKAIGSIISNYRGAKVKGIPEKEIPPILKKLEKAARKLRKMPDQYFQTAKTYHYFAEVLKQFE
;
A
#
# COMPACT_ATOMS: atom_id res chain seq x y z
N MET A 1 -7.19 5.46 -19.86
CA MET A 1 -6.69 5.78 -18.50
C MET A 1 -7.71 6.32 -17.49
N LYS A 2 -8.89 6.87 -17.88
CA LYS A 2 -9.85 7.64 -17.05
C LYS A 2 -9.88 7.33 -15.51
N ASN A 3 -10.07 6.08 -15.08
CA ASN A 3 -10.12 5.74 -13.64
C ASN A 3 -8.85 6.10 -12.82
N LYS A 4 -7.63 5.99 -13.39
CA LYS A 4 -6.37 6.34 -12.69
C LYS A 4 -6.36 7.84 -12.32
N LEU A 5 -6.96 8.70 -13.16
CA LEU A 5 -7.08 10.14 -12.94
C LEU A 5 -8.17 10.45 -11.90
N SER A 6 -9.32 9.75 -11.96
CA SER A 6 -10.42 9.94 -11.01
C SER A 6 -10.01 9.66 -9.56
N SER A 7 -9.23 8.61 -9.30
CA SER A 7 -8.73 8.34 -7.93
C SER A 7 -7.73 9.38 -7.45
N LYS A 8 -6.79 9.85 -8.30
CA LYS A 8 -5.86 10.93 -7.94
C LYS A 8 -6.62 12.22 -7.63
N ARG A 9 -7.54 12.63 -8.52
CA ARG A 9 -8.36 13.82 -8.32
C ARG A 9 -9.13 13.77 -7.00
N LYS A 10 -9.90 12.70 -6.74
CA LYS A 10 -10.70 12.59 -5.51
C LYS A 10 -9.87 12.66 -4.22
N ALA A 11 -8.68 12.08 -4.20
CA ALA A 11 -7.79 12.13 -3.04
C ALA A 11 -7.15 13.52 -2.85
N ILE A 12 -6.85 14.25 -3.93
CA ILE A 12 -6.36 15.63 -3.87
C ILE A 12 -7.48 16.60 -3.49
N GLU A 13 -8.69 16.36 -3.97
CA GLU A 13 -9.91 17.10 -3.63
C GLU A 13 -10.23 16.92 -2.13
N LEU A 14 -10.18 15.69 -1.62
CA LEU A 14 -10.25 15.38 -0.18
C LEU A 14 -9.12 16.09 0.61
N GLY A 15 -7.88 16.00 0.13
CA GLY A 15 -6.73 16.61 0.77
C GLY A 15 -6.84 18.13 0.89
N LYS A 16 -7.12 18.81 -0.23
CA LYS A 16 -7.35 20.26 -0.31
C LYS A 16 -8.49 20.72 0.61
N ASN A 17 -9.61 19.99 0.64
CA ASN A 17 -10.75 20.33 1.49
C ASN A 17 -10.44 20.21 3.00
N ASN A 18 -9.53 19.32 3.40
CA ASN A 18 -9.17 19.11 4.81
C ASN A 18 -7.88 19.84 5.24
N TRP A 19 -7.06 20.33 4.30
CA TRP A 19 -5.71 20.84 4.59
C TRP A 19 -5.70 22.01 5.57
N LYS A 20 -6.60 22.99 5.42
CA LYS A 20 -6.67 24.13 6.35
C LYS A 20 -7.00 23.69 7.78
N ALA A 21 -7.93 22.74 7.94
CA ALA A 21 -8.27 22.18 9.25
C ALA A 21 -7.11 21.34 9.82
N PHE A 22 -6.35 20.62 8.98
CA PHE A 22 -5.12 19.95 9.39
C PHE A 22 -4.05 20.95 9.89
N LEU A 23 -3.81 22.06 9.16
CA LEU A 23 -2.83 23.07 9.57
C LEU A 23 -3.16 23.68 10.94
N GLU A 24 -4.43 24.03 11.22
CA GLU A 24 -4.80 24.56 12.54
C GLU A 24 -4.67 23.50 13.66
N ASN A 25 -5.15 22.26 13.44
CA ASN A 25 -4.96 21.16 14.40
C ASN A 25 -3.47 20.89 14.67
N ARG A 26 -2.63 20.95 13.63
CA ARG A 26 -1.18 20.82 13.72
C ARG A 26 -0.56 21.93 14.57
N LYS A 27 -0.95 23.20 14.38
CA LYS A 27 -0.52 24.31 15.26
C LYS A 27 -0.89 24.04 16.73
N HIS A 28 -2.11 23.58 17.00
CA HIS A 28 -2.55 23.26 18.36
C HIS A 28 -1.72 22.11 18.98
N ARG A 29 -1.39 21.07 18.21
CA ARG A 29 -0.52 19.96 18.68
C ARG A 29 0.92 20.42 18.92
N LEU A 30 1.47 21.28 18.07
CA LEU A 30 2.81 21.84 18.26
C LEU A 30 2.86 22.79 19.48
N PHE A 31 1.80 23.55 19.75
CA PHE A 31 1.70 24.39 20.95
C PHE A 31 1.69 23.56 22.25
N GLN A 32 1.29 22.29 22.22
CA GLN A 32 1.40 21.38 23.38
C GLN A 32 2.87 21.06 23.74
N MET A 33 3.85 21.29 22.85
CA MET A 33 5.27 21.21 23.18
C MET A 33 5.72 22.29 24.18
N GLN A 34 4.98 23.40 24.31
CA GLN A 34 5.37 24.53 25.17
C GLN A 34 4.86 24.39 26.61
N ARG A 35 4.39 23.19 26.99
CA ARG A 35 3.96 22.82 28.34
C ARG A 35 4.93 21.80 28.92
N GLU A 36 5.02 21.71 30.25
CA GLU A 36 6.00 20.87 30.93
C GLU A 36 5.88 19.38 30.50
N GLY A 37 7.02 18.74 30.24
CA GLY A 37 7.10 17.44 29.55
C GLY A 37 7.02 17.50 28.01
N GLY A 38 6.85 18.70 27.43
CA GLY A 38 6.68 18.94 26.00
C GLY A 38 7.95 18.75 25.17
N GLY A 39 8.11 17.57 24.58
CA GLY A 39 9.20 17.26 23.64
C GLY A 39 9.13 15.87 23.03
N SER A 40 7.96 15.22 23.10
CA SER A 40 7.81 13.80 22.77
C SER A 40 7.54 13.54 21.29
N GLU A 41 8.05 12.41 20.82
CA GLU A 41 7.78 11.83 19.48
C GLU A 41 6.26 11.64 19.25
N LYS A 42 5.51 11.45 20.34
CA LYS A 42 4.04 11.36 20.34
C LYS A 42 3.32 12.58 19.76
N ILE A 43 3.91 13.78 19.82
CA ILE A 43 3.32 14.97 19.17
C ILE A 43 3.40 14.83 17.64
N THR A 44 4.50 14.29 17.11
CA THR A 44 4.65 13.97 15.69
C THR A 44 3.74 12.81 15.28
N GLU A 45 3.66 11.72 16.04
CA GLU A 45 2.71 10.63 15.78
C GLU A 45 1.28 11.17 15.64
N ASN A 46 0.85 12.03 16.57
CA ASN A 46 -0.49 12.60 16.59
C ASN A 46 -0.77 13.56 15.40
N ILE A 47 0.26 14.26 14.90
CA ILE A 47 0.18 15.06 13.66
C ILE A 47 0.06 14.14 12.44
N LEU A 48 0.82 13.05 12.40
CA LEU A 48 0.75 12.06 11.33
C LEU A 48 -0.60 11.32 11.33
N GLU A 49 -1.18 11.00 12.49
CA GLU A 49 -2.50 10.38 12.59
C GLU A 49 -3.58 11.27 11.95
N ASP A 50 -3.58 12.57 12.25
CA ASP A 50 -4.47 13.55 11.60
C ASP A 50 -4.25 13.59 10.08
N LEU A 51 -2.98 13.63 9.64
CA LEU A 51 -2.62 13.63 8.22
C LEU A 51 -3.19 12.39 7.53
N PHE A 52 -2.82 11.19 7.98
CA PHE A 52 -3.17 9.95 7.30
C PHE A 52 -4.68 9.66 7.35
N THR A 53 -5.34 9.92 8.48
CA THR A 53 -6.77 9.60 8.63
C THR A 53 -7.70 10.67 8.05
N LYS A 54 -7.48 11.96 8.34
CA LYS A 54 -8.39 13.05 7.96
C LYS A 54 -8.09 13.63 6.58
N VAL A 55 -6.81 13.73 6.20
CA VAL A 55 -6.38 14.32 4.91
C VAL A 55 -6.21 13.26 3.82
N LEU A 56 -5.55 12.14 4.13
CA LEU A 56 -5.16 11.13 3.14
C LEU A 56 -6.11 9.92 3.05
N GLY A 57 -7.19 9.92 3.84
CA GLY A 57 -8.33 9.02 3.71
C GLY A 57 -8.08 7.57 4.14
N TRP A 58 -7.09 7.32 5.01
CA TRP A 58 -6.92 6.02 5.64
C TRP A 58 -7.95 5.83 6.77
N PRO A 59 -8.63 4.67 6.88
CA PRO A 59 -9.40 4.34 8.08
C PRO A 59 -8.48 4.24 9.30
N LEU A 60 -8.98 4.58 10.49
CA LEU A 60 -8.19 4.43 11.73
C LEU A 60 -7.83 2.96 12.01
N SER A 61 -8.62 1.99 11.54
CA SER A 61 -8.31 0.54 11.57
C SER A 61 -7.10 0.12 10.75
N ASN A 62 -6.54 1.03 9.95
CA ASN A 62 -5.38 0.80 9.09
C ASN A 62 -4.12 1.54 9.61
N TRP A 63 -4.26 2.23 10.75
CA TRP A 63 -3.23 2.99 11.45
C TRP A 63 -2.82 2.23 12.70
N ASN A 64 -1.54 1.85 12.82
CA ASN A 64 -1.07 0.97 13.88
C ASN A 64 0.17 1.57 14.54
N ASN A 65 0.15 1.74 15.85
CA ASN A 65 1.30 2.21 16.63
C ASN A 65 2.17 1.03 17.10
N LEU A 66 3.49 1.22 17.18
CA LEU A 66 4.47 0.34 17.83
C LEU A 66 4.56 -1.12 17.31
N ILE A 67 4.10 -1.40 16.08
CA ILE A 67 4.22 -2.75 15.49
C ILE A 67 5.70 -3.07 15.19
N ASN A 68 6.19 -4.14 15.83
CA ASN A 68 7.53 -4.71 15.64
C ASN A 68 8.63 -3.63 15.70
N ARG A 69 8.62 -2.82 16.76
CA ARG A 69 9.59 -1.73 17.07
C ARG A 69 9.61 -0.54 16.11
N CYS A 70 8.75 -0.51 15.09
CA CYS A 70 8.52 0.69 14.29
C CYS A 70 7.39 1.51 14.93
N ASP A 71 7.61 2.82 15.08
CA ASP A 71 6.66 3.73 15.75
C ASP A 71 5.26 3.64 15.16
N LEU A 72 5.17 3.56 13.82
CA LEU A 72 3.93 3.63 13.07
C LEU A 72 3.96 2.73 11.84
N VAL A 73 2.88 1.98 11.59
CA VAL A 73 2.72 1.09 10.43
C VAL A 73 1.37 1.27 9.77
N LEU A 74 1.36 1.51 8.46
CA LEU A 74 0.13 1.51 7.64
C LEU A 74 -0.14 0.13 7.07
N THR A 75 -1.29 -0.46 7.40
CA THR A 75 -1.75 -1.76 6.90
C THR A 75 -2.99 -1.62 6.02
N ASN A 76 -3.27 -2.60 5.14
CA ASN A 76 -4.58 -2.73 4.51
C ASN A 76 -4.82 -4.18 4.04
N ASN A 77 -5.85 -4.83 4.58
CA ASN A 77 -6.04 -6.29 4.45
C ASN A 77 -4.81 -7.06 4.99
N GLY A 78 -4.29 -6.69 6.16
CA GLY A 78 -3.15 -7.33 6.84
C GLY A 78 -1.76 -7.06 6.24
N ILE A 79 -1.70 -6.66 4.96
CA ILE A 79 -0.45 -6.33 4.25
C ILE A 79 0.09 -4.98 4.76
N LYS A 80 1.40 -4.88 4.98
CA LYS A 80 2.10 -3.66 5.42
C LYS A 80 2.57 -2.85 4.21
N TYR A 81 2.23 -1.56 4.16
CA TYR A 81 2.48 -0.69 3.00
C TYR A 81 3.42 0.49 3.24
N LEU A 82 3.60 0.89 4.50
CA LEU A 82 4.51 1.95 4.91
C LEU A 82 4.91 1.73 6.37
N LEU A 83 6.20 1.79 6.65
CA LEU A 83 6.74 2.01 7.99
C LEU A 83 7.05 3.49 8.16
N ILE A 84 6.72 4.10 9.29
CA ILE A 84 7.05 5.50 9.59
C ILE A 84 7.79 5.59 10.93
N GLU A 85 8.92 6.28 10.92
CA GLU A 85 9.64 6.71 12.11
C GLU A 85 9.24 8.16 12.44
N ALA A 86 8.82 8.40 13.68
CA ALA A 86 8.34 9.69 14.17
C ALA A 86 9.35 10.27 15.17
N LYS A 87 10.00 11.38 14.80
CA LYS A 87 10.92 12.12 15.67
C LYS A 87 10.26 13.36 16.27
N TYR A 88 10.76 13.80 17.42
CA TYR A 88 10.22 14.98 18.11
C TYR A 88 10.34 16.22 17.21
N PRO A 89 9.44 17.21 17.31
CA PRO A 89 9.40 18.23 16.27
C PRO A 89 10.66 19.09 16.13
N CYS A 90 10.93 19.51 14.89
CA CYS A 90 12.13 20.21 14.44
C CYS A 90 13.46 19.40 14.49
N HIS A 91 13.43 18.11 14.85
CA HIS A 91 14.63 17.24 14.91
C HIS A 91 15.41 17.16 13.58
N PHE A 92 14.77 17.37 12.43
CA PHE A 92 15.40 17.36 11.10
C PHE A 92 15.99 18.72 10.67
N SER A 93 16.12 19.66 11.60
CA SER A 93 16.99 20.84 11.44
C SER A 93 18.45 20.46 11.14
N ASN A 94 18.90 19.28 11.60
CA ASN A 94 20.23 18.74 11.32
C ASN A 94 20.18 17.57 10.32
N LYS A 95 20.93 17.66 9.22
CA LYS A 95 20.99 16.61 8.17
C LYS A 95 21.47 15.24 8.66
N SER A 96 22.31 15.19 9.70
CA SER A 96 22.74 13.90 10.28
C SER A 96 21.62 13.16 11.02
N ASN A 97 20.61 13.89 11.52
CA ASN A 97 19.44 13.29 12.17
C ASN A 97 18.51 12.62 11.16
N ILE A 98 18.34 13.23 9.98
CA ILE A 98 17.63 12.64 8.84
C ILE A 98 18.26 11.29 8.47
N GLN A 99 19.59 11.22 8.38
CA GLN A 99 20.32 9.98 8.07
C GLN A 99 20.14 8.90 9.16
N LYS A 100 20.18 9.28 10.45
CA LYS A 100 19.96 8.35 11.58
C LYS A 100 18.54 7.77 11.57
N ALA A 101 17.52 8.62 11.39
CA ALA A 101 16.13 8.19 11.31
C ALA A 101 15.88 7.27 10.09
N PHE A 102 16.48 7.57 8.93
CA PHE A 102 16.43 6.67 7.78
C PHE A 102 17.10 5.31 8.07
N ALA A 103 18.30 5.30 8.66
CA ALA A 103 18.98 4.05 9.03
C ALA A 103 18.16 3.21 10.03
N GLN A 104 17.44 3.86 10.95
CA GLN A 104 16.54 3.18 11.88
C GLN A 104 15.33 2.56 11.16
N VAL A 105 14.58 3.32 10.36
CA VAL A 105 13.40 2.78 9.66
C VAL A 105 13.77 1.74 8.59
N MET A 106 14.95 1.85 7.98
CA MET A 106 15.48 0.84 7.04
C MET A 106 15.80 -0.50 7.71
N ARG A 107 16.25 -0.50 8.98
CA ARG A 107 16.39 -1.73 9.77
C ARG A 107 15.03 -2.41 9.94
N TYR A 108 14.00 -1.68 10.37
CA TYR A 108 12.65 -2.24 10.52
C TYR A 108 12.05 -2.66 9.17
N ALA A 109 12.34 -1.95 8.08
CA ALA A 109 11.92 -2.33 6.73
C ALA A 109 12.47 -3.68 6.28
N LYS A 110 13.74 -3.95 6.61
CA LYS A 110 14.39 -5.25 6.38
C LYS A 110 13.83 -6.35 7.29
N GLU A 111 13.62 -6.06 8.57
CA GLU A 111 13.02 -7.00 9.54
C GLU A 111 11.55 -7.34 9.21
N GLN A 112 10.80 -6.42 8.60
CA GLN A 112 9.36 -6.57 8.32
C GLN A 112 9.01 -6.77 6.83
N GLN A 113 10.02 -6.85 5.95
CA GLN A 113 9.89 -6.98 4.48
C GLN A 113 8.96 -5.92 3.83
N VAL A 114 9.21 -4.64 4.14
CA VAL A 114 8.43 -3.50 3.62
C VAL A 114 9.32 -2.54 2.82
N CYS A 115 9.23 -2.57 1.48
CA CYS A 115 10.10 -1.76 0.59
C CYS A 115 9.77 -0.25 0.58
N LYS A 116 8.93 0.23 1.51
CA LYS A 116 8.49 1.63 1.63
C LYS A 116 8.58 2.12 3.05
N VAL A 117 9.26 3.25 3.22
CA VAL A 117 9.48 3.90 4.51
C VAL A 117 9.17 5.38 4.43
N ALA A 118 8.90 5.99 5.57
CA ALA A 118 8.89 7.43 5.74
C ALA A 118 9.51 7.81 7.10
N ILE A 119 9.97 9.05 7.22
CA ILE A 119 10.41 9.64 8.49
C ILE A 119 9.79 11.04 8.62
N SER A 120 9.40 11.46 9.83
CA SER A 120 8.86 12.80 10.07
C SER A 120 9.30 13.41 11.39
N ASP A 121 9.37 14.73 11.43
CA ASP A 121 9.48 15.55 12.65
C ASP A 121 8.30 16.51 12.81
N GLY A 122 7.13 16.17 12.25
CA GLY A 122 5.92 16.98 12.33
C GLY A 122 5.97 18.30 11.56
N TYR A 123 7.14 18.73 11.06
CA TYR A 123 7.33 19.83 10.11
C TYR A 123 7.63 19.31 8.72
N ARG A 124 8.53 18.32 8.63
CA ARG A 124 8.88 17.66 7.38
C ARG A 124 8.45 16.21 7.42
N LEU A 125 8.10 15.70 6.24
CA LEU A 125 7.79 14.30 6.00
C LEU A 125 8.61 13.87 4.78
N TYR A 126 9.61 13.02 4.99
CA TYR A 126 10.36 12.39 3.91
C TYR A 126 9.75 11.01 3.66
N MET A 127 9.34 10.70 2.42
CA MET A 127 8.92 9.36 2.03
C MET A 127 9.91 8.74 1.05
N ALA A 128 10.17 7.43 1.16
CA ALA A 128 11.15 6.75 0.36
C ALA A 128 10.74 5.33 -0.09
N ASN A 129 11.17 4.97 -1.30
CA ASN A 129 11.26 3.59 -1.77
C ASN A 129 12.68 3.06 -1.46
N LEU A 130 12.75 1.85 -0.93
CA LEU A 130 14.01 1.10 -0.78
C LEU A 130 14.19 0.12 -1.93
N CYS A 131 15.44 -0.22 -2.26
CA CYS A 131 15.73 -1.32 -3.19
C CYS A 131 15.47 -2.70 -2.55
N GLU A 132 15.39 -3.76 -3.37
CA GLU A 132 15.01 -5.13 -2.96
C GLU A 132 15.88 -5.77 -1.85
N ASN A 133 17.06 -5.23 -1.56
CA ASN A 133 17.95 -5.69 -0.47
C ASN A 133 17.89 -4.81 0.80
N TYR A 134 17.02 -3.80 0.83
CA TYR A 134 16.80 -2.83 1.91
C TYR A 134 17.99 -1.94 2.29
N ASN A 135 19.13 -2.03 1.59
CA ASN A 135 20.36 -1.36 1.99
C ASN A 135 20.49 0.08 1.45
N ASN A 136 19.71 0.48 0.43
CA ASN A 136 19.73 1.82 -0.15
C ASN A 136 18.31 2.39 -0.37
N ILE A 137 18.21 3.72 -0.36
CA ILE A 137 17.05 4.48 -0.83
C ILE A 137 17.20 4.71 -2.34
N GLN A 138 16.18 4.38 -3.13
CA GLN A 138 16.16 4.62 -4.57
C GLN A 138 15.51 5.96 -4.93
N ASN A 139 14.38 6.25 -4.30
CA ASN A 139 13.61 7.47 -4.54
C ASN A 139 13.20 8.05 -3.19
N CYS A 140 13.53 9.31 -2.94
CA CYS A 140 13.15 10.05 -1.73
C CYS A 140 12.42 11.33 -2.12
N LEU A 141 11.38 11.68 -1.37
CA LEU A 141 10.57 12.89 -1.59
C LEU A 141 10.35 13.60 -0.25
N GLU A 142 10.82 14.84 -0.15
CA GLU A 142 10.62 15.73 0.99
C GLU A 142 9.30 16.51 0.82
N ILE A 143 8.48 16.53 1.85
CA ILE A 143 7.21 17.26 1.90
C ILE A 143 7.16 18.09 3.17
N PHE A 144 6.85 19.38 3.03
CA PHE A 144 6.65 20.31 4.15
C PHE A 144 5.18 20.29 4.59
N LEU A 145 4.94 20.23 5.90
CA LEU A 145 3.62 20.11 6.53
C LEU A 145 3.08 21.43 7.10
N ASP A 146 3.78 22.54 6.85
CA ASP A 146 3.45 23.91 7.26
C ASP A 146 3.07 24.83 6.09
N ILE A 147 3.20 24.38 4.83
CA ILE A 147 2.84 25.17 3.65
C ILE A 147 1.32 25.40 3.55
N GLU A 148 0.93 26.60 3.13
CA GLU A 148 -0.47 27.04 3.05
C GLU A 148 -1.34 26.17 2.14
N ASN A 149 -0.80 25.77 0.99
CA ASN A 149 -1.52 25.00 -0.03
C ASN A 149 -1.18 23.51 0.08
N PHE A 150 -2.20 22.65 -0.05
CA PHE A 150 -2.03 21.19 0.03
C PHE A 150 -1.00 20.67 -1.01
N PRO A 151 0.13 20.06 -0.60
CA PRO A 151 1.08 19.48 -1.53
C PRO A 151 0.48 18.25 -2.21
N GLU A 152 0.29 18.30 -3.53
CA GLU A 152 -0.35 17.22 -4.29
C GLU A 152 0.46 15.91 -4.28
N GLU A 153 1.73 15.98 -3.91
CA GLU A 153 2.67 14.89 -3.65
C GLU A 153 2.11 13.91 -2.61
N LEU A 154 1.42 14.41 -1.58
CA LEU A 154 0.79 13.60 -0.53
C LEU A 154 -0.23 12.59 -1.05
N TRP A 155 -0.74 12.76 -2.29
CA TRP A 155 -1.47 11.71 -3.02
C TRP A 155 -0.76 10.36 -2.93
N LEU A 156 0.57 10.32 -3.09
CA LEU A 156 1.39 9.10 -3.08
C LEU A 156 1.36 8.37 -1.73
N LEU A 157 0.94 9.03 -0.66
CA LEU A 157 0.79 8.46 0.69
C LEU A 157 -0.66 8.09 1.03
N SER A 158 -1.65 8.46 0.20
CA SER A 158 -3.06 8.09 0.40
C SER A 158 -3.33 6.59 0.20
N ILE A 159 -4.45 6.09 0.74
CA ILE A 159 -4.93 4.71 0.57
C ILE A 159 -5.28 4.31 -0.89
N HIS A 160 -5.05 5.21 -1.84
CA HIS A 160 -5.16 4.97 -3.28
C HIS A 160 -3.86 5.25 -4.06
N GLY A 161 -2.92 6.01 -3.48
CA GLY A 161 -1.62 6.33 -4.08
C GLY A 161 -0.44 5.53 -3.53
N ILE A 162 -0.52 4.94 -2.33
CA ILE A 162 0.60 4.19 -1.71
C ILE A 162 1.13 3.05 -2.61
N TYR A 163 0.25 2.48 -3.43
CA TYR A 163 0.51 1.47 -4.47
C TYR A 163 1.16 2.00 -5.76
N ARG A 164 1.72 3.21 -5.73
CA ARG A 164 2.41 3.83 -6.87
C ARG A 164 3.90 3.90 -6.60
N GLU A 165 4.67 3.76 -7.67
CA GLU A 165 6.08 4.15 -7.70
C GLU A 165 6.16 5.64 -7.36
N ILE A 166 7.12 6.03 -6.51
CA ILE A 166 7.53 7.43 -6.41
C ILE A 166 8.10 7.79 -7.80
N PRO A 167 7.70 8.90 -8.44
CA PRO A 167 8.07 9.13 -9.85
C PRO A 167 9.56 9.38 -10.07
N GLU A 168 10.27 8.37 -10.56
CA GLU A 168 11.52 8.55 -11.30
C GLU A 168 11.27 9.36 -12.58
N ARG A 169 12.34 9.98 -13.11
CA ARG A 169 12.29 10.90 -14.26
C ARG A 169 12.18 10.18 -15.62
N LYS A 170 11.21 9.25 -15.76
CA LYS A 170 10.79 8.43 -16.94
C LYS A 170 11.74 7.27 -17.33
N GLU A 171 11.31 6.21 -18.05
CA GLU A 171 10.10 6.00 -18.90
C GLU A 171 9.32 4.64 -18.69
N LYS A 172 8.53 4.11 -19.66
CA LYS A 172 7.33 3.21 -19.43
C LYS A 172 6.79 2.41 -20.66
N GLU A 173 5.71 1.56 -20.63
CA GLU A 173 4.84 1.00 -19.54
C GLU A 173 4.88 -0.56 -19.37
N SER A 174 4.16 -1.53 -19.99
CA SER A 174 2.96 -1.65 -20.88
C SER A 174 2.16 -2.98 -20.58
N TYR A 175 1.41 -3.62 -21.51
CA TYR A 175 0.42 -4.71 -21.22
C TYR A 175 0.10 -5.76 -22.35
N LEU A 176 -0.59 -6.88 -21.98
CA LEU A 176 -1.44 -7.85 -22.75
C LEU A 176 -0.82 -9.23 -23.18
N ILE A 177 -1.55 -10.34 -23.50
CA ILE A 177 -2.80 -11.01 -22.98
C ILE A 177 -3.05 -12.43 -23.62
N SER A 178 -4.01 -13.25 -23.09
CA SER A 178 -4.81 -14.37 -23.71
C SER A 178 -4.48 -15.86 -23.36
N ASN A 179 -5.38 -16.89 -23.42
CA ASN A 179 -6.84 -17.02 -23.78
C ASN A 179 -7.60 -18.25 -23.13
N PHE A 180 -8.87 -18.53 -23.56
CA PHE A 180 -9.68 -19.79 -23.52
C PHE A 180 -10.57 -20.21 -22.31
N SER A 181 -10.97 -21.50 -22.20
CA SER A 181 -12.22 -22.08 -21.58
C SER A 181 -12.07 -23.62 -21.33
N ASN A 182 -13.02 -24.53 -21.02
CA ASN A 182 -14.50 -24.59 -20.80
C ASN A 182 -14.84 -25.79 -19.81
N GLU A 183 -16.04 -26.25 -19.38
CA GLU A 183 -17.49 -25.86 -19.50
C GLU A 183 -18.29 -25.97 -18.15
N THR A 184 -19.31 -26.85 -17.97
CA THR A 184 -20.39 -26.73 -16.93
C THR A 184 -20.35 -27.63 -15.68
N PHE A 185 -20.33 -26.98 -14.51
CA PHE A 185 -20.99 -27.36 -13.23
C PHE A 185 -21.67 -26.07 -12.68
N LEU A 186 -22.15 -25.99 -11.43
CA LEU A 186 -22.80 -24.76 -10.90
C LEU A 186 -21.92 -23.50 -11.10
N LEU A 187 -22.45 -22.46 -11.77
CA LEU A 187 -21.67 -21.31 -12.25
C LEU A 187 -22.00 -19.97 -11.55
N HIS A 188 -20.97 -19.18 -11.23
CA HIS A 188 -21.09 -17.80 -10.76
C HIS A 188 -21.86 -16.90 -11.74
N HIS A 189 -22.88 -16.19 -11.26
CA HIS A 189 -23.81 -15.36 -12.06
C HIS A 189 -23.13 -14.51 -13.17
N LYS A 190 -22.10 -13.71 -12.83
CA LYS A 190 -21.34 -12.85 -13.73
C LYS A 190 -20.25 -13.55 -14.57
N TYR A 191 -19.40 -14.36 -13.93
CA TYR A 191 -18.20 -14.90 -14.59
C TYR A 191 -18.45 -16.22 -15.34
N LYS A 192 -19.58 -16.89 -15.08
CA LYS A 192 -19.97 -18.18 -15.65
C LYS A 192 -18.87 -19.25 -15.47
N ILE A 193 -18.28 -19.34 -14.27
CA ILE A 193 -17.31 -20.36 -13.85
C ILE A 193 -17.67 -20.87 -12.44
N SER A 194 -17.24 -22.06 -12.04
CA SER A 194 -17.55 -22.67 -10.74
C SER A 194 -16.69 -22.15 -9.58
N ALA A 195 -17.07 -22.48 -8.34
CA ALA A 195 -16.46 -21.95 -7.12
C ALA A 195 -14.94 -22.16 -7.04
N GLN A 196 -14.46 -23.33 -7.47
CA GLN A 196 -13.03 -23.68 -7.46
C GLN A 196 -12.14 -22.72 -8.27
N CYS A 197 -12.72 -21.97 -9.22
CA CYS A 197 -11.98 -21.03 -10.06
C CYS A 197 -11.69 -19.68 -9.36
N PHE A 198 -12.17 -19.50 -8.13
CA PHE A 198 -12.04 -18.29 -7.31
C PHE A 198 -11.07 -18.52 -6.14
N ALA A 199 -10.18 -17.57 -5.88
CA ALA A 199 -9.20 -17.74 -4.80
C ALA A 199 -9.85 -17.67 -3.41
N TYR A 200 -10.98 -16.95 -3.30
CA TYR A 200 -11.83 -16.89 -2.13
C TYR A 200 -13.29 -17.24 -2.44
N VAL A 201 -13.89 -18.05 -1.58
CA VAL A 201 -15.28 -18.47 -1.58
C VAL A 201 -15.74 -18.41 -0.13
N GLY A 202 -16.71 -17.55 0.21
CA GLY A 202 -17.21 -17.42 1.58
C GLY A 202 -18.33 -18.40 1.88
N ASP A 203 -19.35 -18.41 1.01
CA ASP A 203 -20.49 -19.32 1.04
C ASP A 203 -20.64 -19.96 -0.36
N LEU A 204 -20.72 -21.28 -0.40
CA LEU A 204 -20.85 -22.07 -1.63
C LEU A 204 -22.19 -21.88 -2.34
N ASN A 205 -23.25 -21.48 -1.62
CA ASN A 205 -24.56 -21.22 -2.22
C ASN A 205 -24.70 -19.77 -2.70
N ASN A 206 -24.08 -18.81 -2.00
CA ASN A 206 -24.09 -17.40 -2.39
C ASN A 206 -22.91 -17.02 -3.31
N THR A 207 -23.14 -17.05 -4.62
CA THR A 207 -22.14 -16.67 -5.64
C THR A 207 -21.64 -15.22 -5.55
N TYR A 208 -22.31 -14.32 -4.82
CA TYR A 208 -21.79 -12.97 -4.57
C TYR A 208 -20.64 -12.97 -3.54
N SER A 209 -20.51 -14.02 -2.72
CA SER A 209 -19.40 -14.16 -1.77
C SER A 209 -18.09 -14.58 -2.44
N TRP A 210 -18.14 -15.18 -3.63
CA TRP A 210 -16.98 -15.68 -4.37
C TRP A 210 -16.20 -14.50 -4.97
N LYS A 211 -14.89 -14.42 -4.71
CA LYS A 211 -14.03 -13.30 -5.13
C LYS A 211 -12.76 -13.80 -5.81
N LEU A 212 -12.13 -12.92 -6.60
CA LEU A 212 -10.81 -13.14 -7.18
C LEU A 212 -10.78 -14.38 -8.11
N PRO A 213 -11.56 -14.40 -9.21
CA PRO A 213 -11.45 -15.47 -10.21
C PRO A 213 -10.04 -15.47 -10.80
N TYR A 214 -9.38 -16.63 -10.82
CA TYR A 214 -8.00 -16.79 -11.26
C TYR A 214 -7.74 -18.06 -12.08
N LEU A 215 -8.70 -19.00 -12.13
CA LEU A 215 -8.68 -20.15 -13.03
C LEU A 215 -9.70 -20.00 -14.17
N LEU A 216 -9.45 -20.75 -15.24
CA LEU A 216 -10.38 -21.12 -16.28
C LEU A 216 -11.31 -22.24 -15.80
N LYS A 217 -12.36 -22.54 -16.57
CA LYS A 217 -13.34 -23.58 -16.25
C LYS A 217 -12.73 -24.99 -16.17
N ASN A 218 -11.70 -25.27 -16.98
CA ASN A 218 -10.97 -26.53 -17.01
C ASN A 218 -9.98 -26.71 -15.85
N GLY A 219 -9.86 -25.73 -14.93
CA GLY A 219 -8.92 -25.76 -13.81
C GLY A 219 -7.52 -25.20 -14.12
N ASP A 220 -7.20 -24.85 -15.36
CA ASP A 220 -5.96 -24.15 -15.68
C ASP A 220 -5.99 -22.68 -15.25
N VAL A 221 -4.81 -22.07 -15.14
CA VAL A 221 -4.67 -20.69 -14.65
C VAL A 221 -5.07 -19.70 -15.74
N ASP A 222 -6.00 -18.80 -15.43
CA ASP A 222 -6.43 -17.75 -16.35
C ASP A 222 -5.39 -16.63 -16.38
N GLU A 223 -4.47 -16.67 -17.35
CA GLU A 223 -3.44 -15.65 -17.58
C GLU A 223 -4.01 -14.22 -17.66
N LYS A 224 -5.27 -14.04 -18.09
CA LYS A 224 -5.91 -12.72 -18.14
C LYS A 224 -6.38 -12.27 -16.76
N ARG A 225 -6.87 -13.18 -15.91
CA ARG A 225 -7.50 -12.85 -14.62
C ARG A 225 -6.54 -12.93 -13.45
N LEU A 226 -5.55 -13.82 -13.44
CA LEU A 226 -4.56 -13.93 -12.34
C LEU A 226 -3.89 -12.58 -11.99
N PRO A 227 -3.37 -11.77 -12.95
CA PRO A 227 -2.82 -10.44 -12.63
C PRO A 227 -3.85 -9.48 -12.03
N LYS A 228 -5.14 -9.66 -12.36
CA LYS A 228 -6.24 -8.84 -11.81
C LYS A 228 -6.68 -9.32 -10.44
N ALA A 229 -6.63 -10.63 -10.17
CA ALA A 229 -6.88 -11.21 -8.85
C ALA A 229 -5.82 -10.73 -7.86
N ILE A 230 -4.54 -11.01 -8.15
CA ILE A 230 -3.38 -10.49 -7.40
C ILE A 230 -3.51 -8.98 -7.21
N GLY A 231 -3.63 -8.24 -8.32
CA GLY A 231 -3.71 -6.78 -8.34
C GLY A 231 -4.98 -6.16 -7.73
N SER A 232 -5.95 -6.96 -7.26
CA SER A 232 -7.12 -6.48 -6.50
C SER A 232 -7.04 -6.78 -4.99
N ILE A 233 -6.07 -7.59 -4.56
CA ILE A 233 -5.69 -7.73 -3.15
C ILE A 233 -4.61 -6.70 -2.83
N ILE A 234 -3.48 -6.81 -3.54
CA ILE A 234 -2.26 -6.05 -3.23
C ILE A 234 -2.31 -4.62 -3.77
N SER A 235 -3.31 -4.24 -4.58
CA SER A 235 -3.38 -2.91 -5.18
C SER A 235 -4.80 -2.44 -5.49
N ASN A 236 -4.93 -1.15 -5.86
CA ASN A 236 -6.17 -0.60 -6.43
C ASN A 236 -6.18 -0.70 -7.97
N TYR A 237 -6.03 -1.89 -8.57
CA TYR A 237 -6.00 -2.01 -10.05
C TYR A 237 -7.35 -1.59 -10.66
N ARG A 238 -7.33 -0.53 -11.49
CA ARG A 238 -8.50 0.17 -12.07
C ARG A 238 -9.53 0.71 -11.06
N GLY A 239 -9.21 0.74 -9.76
CA GLY A 239 -10.09 1.20 -8.67
C GLY A 239 -11.01 0.11 -8.07
N ALA A 240 -10.84 -1.15 -8.43
CA ALA A 240 -11.63 -2.25 -7.89
C ALA A 240 -11.04 -2.77 -6.56
N LYS A 241 -11.45 -2.18 -5.42
CA LYS A 241 -11.24 -2.82 -4.11
C LYS A 241 -12.19 -4.01 -3.97
N VAL A 242 -11.65 -5.20 -3.68
CA VAL A 242 -12.46 -6.38 -3.37
C VAL A 242 -12.87 -6.33 -1.90
N LYS A 243 -14.13 -5.94 -1.64
CA LYS A 243 -14.74 -5.95 -0.30
C LYS A 243 -15.27 -7.35 0.05
N GLY A 244 -15.32 -7.66 1.35
CA GLY A 244 -15.96 -8.88 1.88
C GLY A 244 -15.07 -10.12 1.89
N ILE A 245 -13.75 -9.94 2.00
CA ILE A 245 -12.80 -11.00 2.35
C ILE A 245 -12.31 -10.69 3.78
N PRO A 246 -12.44 -11.61 4.76
CA PRO A 246 -11.86 -11.43 6.10
C PRO A 246 -10.34 -11.42 6.05
N GLU A 247 -9.69 -10.62 6.90
CA GLU A 247 -8.23 -10.42 6.87
C GLU A 247 -7.44 -11.72 7.07
N LYS A 248 -7.90 -12.60 7.97
CA LYS A 248 -7.33 -13.94 8.20
C LYS A 248 -7.28 -14.84 6.96
N GLU A 249 -8.11 -14.57 5.95
CA GLU A 249 -8.15 -15.35 4.70
C GLU A 249 -7.11 -14.84 3.68
N ILE A 250 -6.52 -13.66 3.89
CA ILE A 250 -5.59 -13.05 2.93
C ILE A 250 -4.32 -13.89 2.73
N PRO A 251 -3.60 -14.39 3.77
CA PRO A 251 -2.43 -15.23 3.57
C PRO A 251 -2.69 -16.53 2.76
N PRO A 252 -3.71 -17.37 3.06
CA PRO A 252 -3.99 -18.55 2.23
C PRO A 252 -4.47 -18.20 0.81
N ILE A 253 -5.16 -17.06 0.61
CA ILE A 253 -5.47 -16.56 -0.74
C ILE A 253 -4.19 -16.19 -1.51
N LEU A 254 -3.24 -15.48 -0.87
CA LEU A 254 -1.97 -15.11 -1.48
C LEU A 254 -1.18 -16.37 -1.88
N LYS A 255 -1.06 -17.38 -0.99
CA LYS A 255 -0.39 -18.65 -1.32
C LYS A 255 -1.11 -19.48 -2.41
N LYS A 256 -2.45 -19.39 -2.57
CA LYS A 256 -3.15 -19.96 -3.75
C LYS A 256 -2.75 -19.27 -5.05
N LEU A 257 -2.69 -17.93 -5.05
CA LEU A 257 -2.32 -17.13 -6.22
C LEU A 257 -0.82 -17.27 -6.55
N GLU A 258 0.04 -17.51 -5.56
CA GLU A 258 1.47 -17.81 -5.77
C GLU A 258 1.64 -19.12 -6.55
N LYS A 259 1.00 -20.21 -6.10
CA LYS A 259 1.03 -21.50 -6.81
C LYS A 259 0.58 -21.38 -8.26
N ALA A 260 -0.42 -20.53 -8.53
CA ALA A 260 -0.91 -20.23 -9.87
C ALA A 260 0.11 -19.46 -10.73
N ALA A 261 0.73 -18.41 -10.17
CA ALA A 261 1.78 -17.64 -10.84
C ALA A 261 3.03 -18.49 -11.13
N ARG A 262 3.38 -19.40 -10.21
CA ARG A 262 4.50 -20.33 -10.36
C ARG A 262 4.25 -21.42 -11.40
N LYS A 263 3.02 -21.96 -11.52
CA LYS A 263 2.64 -22.88 -12.61
C LYS A 263 2.82 -22.23 -13.99
N LEU A 264 2.56 -20.92 -14.09
CA LEU A 264 2.74 -20.14 -15.32
C LEU A 264 4.18 -19.58 -15.52
N ARG A 265 5.11 -19.85 -14.60
CA ARG A 265 6.48 -19.29 -14.59
C ARG A 265 6.52 -17.75 -14.70
N LYS A 266 5.61 -17.04 -14.01
CA LYS A 266 5.52 -15.57 -14.03
C LYS A 266 6.05 -14.89 -12.76
N MET A 267 6.71 -15.63 -11.86
CA MET A 267 7.39 -15.04 -10.70
C MET A 267 8.82 -14.59 -11.09
N PRO A 268 9.37 -13.54 -10.46
CA PRO A 268 10.62 -12.91 -10.91
C PRO A 268 11.85 -13.82 -10.79
N ASP A 269 11.82 -14.79 -9.88
CA ASP A 269 12.82 -15.87 -9.72
C ASP A 269 12.76 -16.93 -10.85
N GLN A 270 11.70 -16.93 -11.67
CA GLN A 270 11.48 -17.89 -12.75
C GLN A 270 11.61 -17.27 -14.15
N TYR A 271 11.49 -15.95 -14.29
CA TYR A 271 11.48 -15.28 -15.59
C TYR A 271 11.95 -13.82 -15.53
N PHE A 272 12.96 -13.48 -16.33
CA PHE A 272 13.65 -12.18 -16.29
C PHE A 272 12.83 -10.97 -16.80
N GLN A 273 11.82 -11.19 -17.66
CA GLN A 273 10.89 -10.12 -18.10
C GLN A 273 9.56 -10.18 -17.34
N THR A 274 9.63 -10.37 -16.02
CA THR A 274 8.44 -10.47 -15.17
C THR A 274 7.72 -9.12 -15.07
N ALA A 275 6.40 -9.13 -15.27
CA ALA A 275 5.59 -7.90 -15.22
C ALA A 275 5.50 -7.34 -13.79
N LYS A 276 5.58 -6.01 -13.62
CA LYS A 276 5.65 -5.31 -12.30
C LYS A 276 4.65 -5.79 -11.23
N THR A 277 3.45 -6.23 -11.61
CA THR A 277 2.44 -6.79 -10.69
C THR A 277 2.95 -8.04 -9.94
N TYR A 278 3.77 -8.87 -10.58
CA TYR A 278 4.33 -10.09 -9.99
C TYR A 278 5.59 -9.82 -9.15
N HIS A 279 6.41 -8.81 -9.49
CA HIS A 279 7.45 -8.31 -8.58
C HIS A 279 6.83 -7.82 -7.26
N TYR A 280 5.84 -6.93 -7.35
CA TYR A 280 5.14 -6.39 -6.17
C TYR A 280 4.38 -7.48 -5.38
N PHE A 281 3.93 -8.54 -6.06
CA PHE A 281 3.36 -9.72 -5.40
C PHE A 281 4.41 -10.53 -4.65
N ALA A 282 5.61 -10.72 -5.21
CA ALA A 282 6.73 -11.36 -4.53
C ALA A 282 7.18 -10.55 -3.29
N GLU A 283 7.22 -9.21 -3.37
CA GLU A 283 7.48 -8.35 -2.21
C GLU A 283 6.44 -8.54 -1.10
N VAL A 284 5.14 -8.59 -1.45
CA VAL A 284 4.06 -8.83 -0.48
C VAL A 284 4.09 -10.25 0.09
N LEU A 285 4.49 -11.26 -0.68
CA LEU A 285 4.58 -12.65 -0.20
C LEU A 285 5.63 -12.81 0.91
N LYS A 286 6.78 -12.12 0.83
CA LYS A 286 7.83 -12.11 1.85
C LYS A 286 7.37 -11.60 3.23
N GLN A 287 6.22 -10.92 3.33
CA GLN A 287 5.64 -10.48 4.61
C GLN A 287 4.90 -11.61 5.35
N PHE A 288 4.74 -12.78 4.74
CA PHE A 288 4.00 -13.93 5.25
C PHE A 288 4.82 -15.24 5.13
N GLU A 289 6.13 -15.12 5.28
CA GLU A 289 7.13 -16.21 5.24
C GLU A 289 7.95 -16.21 6.53
#